data_AF-A0A0F9U8P9-F1
#
_entry.id   AF-A0A0F9U8P9-F1
#
_cell.length_a   1.000
_cell.length_b   1.000
_cell.length_c   1.000
_cell.angle_alpha   90.00
_cell.angle_beta   90.00
_cell.angle_gamma   90.00
#
_symmetry.space_group_name_H-M   'P 1'
#
loop_
_entity.id
_entity.type
_entity.pdbx_description
1 polymer ?
#
loop_
_entity_poly.entity_id
_entity_poly.type
_entity_poly.pdbx_seq_one_letter_code
_entity_poly.pdbx_strand_id
1 'polypeptide(L)'
;MASIDEIELLRRKLRAARQRARYWSGNPSSRGFGFNPSHSSTADSDLEYEAAMDDCSALADQILQITGKRPATPDPKQDFNNLFASTLLPKLAGNDHCGE
;
A
#
# COMPACT_ATOMS: atom_id res chain seq x y z
N MET A 1 -1.49 -28.98 12.12
CA MET A 1 -0.32 -28.35 11.46
C MET A 1 -0.80 -27.92 10.09
N ALA A 2 -0.80 -26.62 9.79
CA ALA A 2 -1.11 -26.14 8.44
C ALA A 2 -0.14 -26.76 7.44
N SER A 3 -0.62 -27.17 6.27
CA SER A 3 0.24 -27.70 5.22
C SER A 3 1.07 -26.56 4.60
N ILE A 4 2.24 -26.88 4.04
CA ILE A 4 3.07 -25.90 3.34
C ILE A 4 2.27 -25.21 2.22
N ASP A 5 1.38 -25.96 1.56
CA ASP A 5 0.48 -25.47 0.51
C ASP A 5 -0.49 -24.38 1.01
N GLU A 6 -0.99 -24.51 2.24
CA GLU A 6 -1.88 -23.54 2.86
C GLU A 6 -1.17 -22.20 3.12
N ILE A 7 0.07 -22.26 3.63
CA ILE A 7 0.89 -21.05 3.86
C ILE A 7 1.21 -20.37 2.53
N GLU A 8 1.54 -21.14 1.49
CA GLU A 8 1.78 -20.58 0.16
C GLU A 8 0.54 -19.91 -0.43
N LEU A 9 -0.64 -20.50 -0.24
CA LEU A 9 -1.89 -19.92 -0.68
C LEU A 9 -2.17 -18.60 0.03
N LEU A 10 -1.97 -18.54 1.36
CA LEU A 10 -2.11 -17.30 2.13
C LEU A 10 -1.13 -16.22 1.66
N ARG A 11 0.13 -16.59 1.39
CA ARG A 11 1.13 -15.66 0.83
C ARG A 11 0.76 -15.16 -0.57
N ARG A 12 0.12 -15.99 -1.40
CA ARG A 12 -0.39 -15.57 -2.72
C ARG A 12 -1.57 -14.59 -2.56
N LYS A 13 -2.53 -14.91 -1.68
CA LYS A 13 -3.65 -14.02 -1.35
C LYS A 13 -3.16 -12.67 -0.82
N LEU A 14 -2.17 -12.68 0.08
CA LEU A 14 -1.58 -11.46 0.63
C LEU A 14 -0.94 -10.60 -0.46
N ARG A 15 -0.23 -11.20 -1.42
CA ARG A 15 0.33 -10.48 -2.57
C ARG A 15 -0.76 -9.83 -3.43
N ALA A 16 -1.87 -10.53 -3.67
CA ALA A 16 -3.00 -10.00 -4.41
C ALA A 16 -3.68 -8.83 -3.67
N ALA A 17 -3.95 -8.98 -2.37
CA ALA A 17 -4.52 -7.91 -1.55
C ALA A 17 -3.64 -6.65 -1.56
N ARG A 18 -2.31 -6.80 -1.45
CA ARG A 18 -1.36 -5.68 -1.57
C ARG A 18 -1.39 -4.99 -2.93
N GLN A 19 -1.58 -5.75 -4.01
CA GLN A 19 -1.74 -5.17 -5.34
C GLN A 19 -3.04 -4.38 -5.46
N ARG A 20 -4.14 -4.87 -4.88
CA ARG A 20 -5.42 -4.14 -4.81
C ARG A 20 -5.28 -2.86 -3.99
N ALA A 21 -4.67 -2.91 -2.80
CA ALA A 21 -4.44 -1.73 -1.98
C ALA A 21 -3.61 -0.69 -2.73
N ARG A 22 -2.56 -1.12 -3.45
CA ARG A 22 -1.76 -0.22 -4.29
C ARG A 22 -2.58 0.39 -5.43
N TYR A 23 -3.42 -0.40 -6.09
CA TYR A 23 -4.31 0.07 -7.15
C TYR A 23 -5.29 1.14 -6.64
N TRP A 24 -6.01 0.83 -5.57
CA TRP A 24 -7.03 1.71 -5.00
C TRP A 24 -6.45 2.90 -4.24
N SER A 25 -5.17 2.86 -3.84
CA SER A 25 -4.50 4.01 -3.20
C SER A 25 -4.40 5.25 -4.11
N GLY A 26 -4.56 5.08 -5.43
CA GLY A 26 -4.42 6.18 -6.39
C GLY A 26 -3.00 6.74 -6.53
N ASN A 27 -2.01 6.16 -5.84
CA ASN A 27 -0.65 6.68 -5.84
C ASN A 27 0.08 6.40 -7.16
N PRO A 28 0.80 7.39 -7.70
CA PRO A 28 1.58 7.20 -8.91
C PRO A 28 2.67 6.14 -8.70
N SER A 29 2.81 5.24 -9.67
CA SER A 29 3.92 4.28 -9.67
C SER A 29 5.22 5.00 -10.04
N SER A 30 6.31 4.69 -9.33
CA SER A 30 7.66 5.17 -9.67
C SER A 30 8.16 4.68 -11.03
N ARG A 31 7.48 3.71 -11.67
CA ARG A 31 7.76 3.22 -13.03
C ARG A 31 6.94 3.91 -14.14
N GLY A 32 6.16 4.94 -13.83
CA GLY A 32 5.33 5.67 -14.81
C GLY A 32 3.85 5.73 -14.42
N PHE A 33 3.13 6.62 -15.12
CA PHE A 33 1.74 7.08 -14.90
C PHE A 33 0.91 6.10 -14.05
N GLY A 34 0.57 6.55 -12.84
CA GLY A 34 -0.26 5.81 -11.89
C GLY A 34 -1.51 5.32 -12.58
N PHE A 35 -1.86 4.06 -12.34
CA PHE A 35 -3.17 3.56 -12.69
C PHE A 35 -4.16 4.24 -11.74
N ASN A 36 -4.54 5.47 -12.09
CA ASN A 36 -5.66 6.15 -11.49
C ASN A 36 -6.88 5.27 -11.84
N PRO A 37 -7.71 4.84 -10.88
CA PRO A 37 -8.93 4.14 -11.23
C PRO A 37 -9.83 5.15 -11.95
N SER A 38 -9.63 5.28 -13.26
CA SER A 38 -10.03 6.42 -14.10
C SER A 38 -11.55 6.55 -14.28
N HIS A 39 -12.31 5.70 -13.59
CA HIS A 39 -13.75 5.58 -13.67
C HIS A 39 -14.44 5.41 -12.30
N SER A 40 -13.73 5.45 -11.17
CA SER A 40 -14.34 5.38 -9.82
C SER A 40 -14.38 6.73 -9.14
N SER A 41 -15.41 6.95 -8.31
CA SER A 41 -15.43 8.09 -7.38
C SER A 41 -14.27 7.98 -6.39
N THR A 42 -13.75 9.11 -5.92
CA THR A 42 -12.73 9.13 -4.85
C THR A 42 -13.23 8.38 -3.60
N ALA A 43 -14.52 8.50 -3.28
CA ALA A 43 -15.13 7.81 -2.15
C ALA A 43 -15.15 6.28 -2.32
N ASP A 44 -15.49 5.78 -3.51
CA ASP A 44 -15.47 4.34 -3.80
C ASP A 44 -14.04 3.81 -3.76
N SER A 45 -13.09 4.59 -4.27
CA SER A 45 -11.67 4.23 -4.26
C SER A 45 -11.11 4.13 -2.84
N ASP A 46 -11.52 5.04 -1.95
CA ASP A 46 -11.13 5.01 -0.54
C ASP A 46 -11.71 3.79 0.18
N LEU A 47 -12.99 3.48 -0.04
CA LEU A 47 -13.63 2.30 0.53
C LEU A 47 -12.95 0.99 0.08
N GLU A 48 -12.67 0.87 -1.21
CA GLU A 48 -11.98 -0.30 -1.77
C GLU A 48 -10.52 -0.41 -1.30
N TYR A 49 -9.86 0.74 -1.07
CA TYR A 49 -8.54 0.79 -0.47
C TYR A 49 -8.55 0.26 0.98
N GLU A 50 -9.45 0.79 1.82
CA GLU A 50 -9.57 0.35 3.22
C GLU A 50 -9.90 -1.14 3.30
N ALA A 51 -10.83 -1.63 2.48
CA ALA A 51 -11.16 -3.06 2.40
C ALA A 51 -9.95 -3.92 1.98
N ALA A 52 -9.11 -3.44 1.06
CA ALA A 52 -7.90 -4.14 0.66
C ALA A 52 -6.81 -4.14 1.76
N MET A 53 -6.73 -3.09 2.56
CA MET A 53 -5.84 -3.02 3.73
C MET A 53 -6.30 -3.93 4.86
N ASP A 54 -7.60 -3.99 5.12
CA ASP A 54 -8.20 -4.93 6.07
C ASP A 54 -7.89 -6.39 5.67
N ASP A 55 -8.07 -6.73 4.39
CA ASP A 55 -7.67 -8.05 3.86
C ASP A 55 -6.18 -8.34 4.08
N CYS A 56 -5.31 -7.35 3.85
CA CYS A 56 -3.88 -7.51 4.09
C CYS A 56 -3.59 -7.81 5.56
N SER A 57 -4.25 -7.11 6.48
CA SER A 57 -4.09 -7.29 7.93
C SER A 57 -4.55 -8.69 8.36
N ALA A 58 -5.74 -9.12 7.92
CA ALA A 58 -6.33 -10.40 8.26
C ALA A 58 -5.50 -11.57 7.74
N LEU A 59 -4.99 -11.48 6.50
CA LEU A 59 -4.11 -12.49 5.93
C LEU A 59 -2.74 -12.55 6.63
N ALA A 60 -2.21 -11.40 7.03
CA ALA A 60 -0.96 -11.34 7.79
C ALA A 60 -1.12 -11.99 9.18
N ASP A 61 -2.26 -11.80 9.83
CA ASP A 61 -2.57 -12.41 11.13
C ASP A 61 -2.77 -13.94 11.02
N GLN A 62 -3.41 -14.42 9.95
CA GLN A 62 -3.49 -15.87 9.68
C GLN A 62 -2.10 -16.48 9.46
N ILE A 63 -1.23 -15.81 8.70
CA ILE A 63 0.16 -16.26 8.51
C ILE A 63 0.93 -16.23 9.83
N LEU A 64 0.72 -15.21 10.67
CA LEU A 64 1.32 -15.11 12.01
C LEU A 64 0.89 -16.29 12.89
N GLN A 65 -0.41 -16.61 12.94
CA GLN A 65 -0.93 -17.72 13.73
C GLN A 65 -0.30 -19.06 13.35
N ILE A 66 -0.06 -19.27 12.04
CA ILE A 66 0.49 -20.52 11.53
C ILE A 66 2.02 -20.58 11.68
N THR A 67 2.72 -19.48 11.39
CA THR A 67 4.19 -19.47 11.24
C THR A 67 4.93 -18.85 12.43
N GLY A 68 4.21 -18.19 13.34
CA GLY A 68 4.78 -17.38 14.42
C GLY A 68 5.43 -16.07 13.94
N LYS A 69 5.36 -15.74 12.65
CA LYS A 69 5.97 -14.53 12.07
C LYS A 69 4.95 -13.75 11.23
N ARG A 70 4.72 -12.49 11.59
CA ARG A 70 3.83 -11.59 10.84
C ARG A 70 4.57 -11.07 9.60
N PRO A 71 4.04 -11.26 8.39
CA PRO A 71 4.62 -10.67 7.18
C PRO A 71 4.41 -9.15 7.19
N ALA A 72 5.33 -8.42 6.56
CA ALA A 72 5.20 -6.97 6.42
C ALA A 72 4.04 -6.60 5.49
N THR A 73 3.20 -5.69 5.98
CA THR A 73 2.06 -5.09 5.28
C THR A 73 2.30 -3.58 5.13
N PRO A 74 3.20 -3.16 4.21
CA PRO A 74 3.45 -1.75 3.99
C PRO A 74 2.19 -1.08 3.44
N ASP A 75 1.94 0.14 3.92
CA ASP A 75 0.82 0.98 3.55
C ASP A 75 1.20 1.85 2.35
N PRO A 76 0.56 1.68 1.17
CA PRO A 76 0.89 2.45 -0.02
C PRO A 76 0.72 3.96 0.15
N LYS A 77 -0.29 4.42 0.89
CA LYS A 77 -0.54 5.86 1.15
C LYS A 77 0.51 6.43 2.08
N GLN A 78 0.83 5.73 3.16
CA GLN A 78 1.86 6.16 4.11
C GLN A 78 3.25 6.16 3.46
N ASP A 79 3.58 5.15 2.66
CA ASP A 79 4.85 5.08 1.94
C ASP A 79 5.01 6.26 0.97
N PHE A 80 3.94 6.61 0.24
CA PHE A 80 3.94 7.78 -0.62
C PHE A 80 4.10 9.08 0.18
N ASN A 81 3.36 9.25 1.28
CA ASN A 81 3.47 10.44 2.12
C ASN A 81 4.88 10.61 2.69
N ASN A 82 5.51 9.52 3.15
CA ASN A 82 6.88 9.53 3.65
C ASN A 82 7.88 9.92 2.55
N LEU A 83 7.72 9.38 1.33
CA LEU A 83 8.56 9.74 0.18
C LEU A 83 8.36 11.19 -0.25
N PHE A 84 7.11 11.65 -0.31
CA PHE A 84 6.75 13.03 -0.64
C PHE A 84 7.35 13.99 0.37
N ALA A 85 7.20 13.71 1.67
CA ALA A 85 7.70 14.54 2.75
C ALA A 85 9.24 14.60 2.80
N SER A 86 9.92 13.49 2.54
CA SER A 86 11.39 13.44 2.58
C SER A 86 12.05 14.01 1.32
N THR A 87 11.37 13.96 0.17
CA THR A 87 12.02 14.24 -1.13
C THR A 87 11.49 15.50 -1.81
N LEU A 88 10.17 15.74 -1.75
CA LEU A 88 9.50 16.80 -2.52
C LEU A 88 9.26 18.05 -1.67
N LEU A 89 8.81 17.90 -0.42
CA LEU A 89 8.61 19.05 0.48
C LEU A 89 9.87 19.91 0.67
N PRO A 90 11.08 19.34 0.87
CA PRO A 90 12.28 20.18 1.04
C PRO A 90 12.64 20.95 -0.23
N LYS A 91 12.33 20.42 -1.41
CA LYS A 91 12.57 21.09 -2.71
C LYS A 91 11.56 22.21 -2.98
N LEU A 92 10.34 22.06 -2.46
CA LEU A 92 9.30 23.08 -2.52
C LEU A 92 9.58 24.21 -1.52
N ALA A 93 9.92 23.86 -0.27
CA ALA A 93 10.24 24.80 0.80
C ALA A 93 11.58 25.54 0.60
N GLY A 94 12.52 24.93 -0.13
CA GLY A 94 13.81 25.56 -0.46
C GLY A 94 13.72 26.70 -1.48
N ASN A 95 12.57 26.93 -2.12
CA ASN A 95 12.37 28.02 -3.07
C ASN A 95 11.83 29.32 -2.46
N ASP A 96 11.55 29.37 -1.15
CA ASP A 96 11.11 30.58 -0.44
C ASP A 96 12.27 31.35 0.24
N HIS A 97 13.52 31.10 -0.16
CA HIS A 97 14.69 31.92 0.19
C HIS A 97 15.25 32.64 -1.04
N CYS A 98 14.43 33.45 -1.70
CA CYS A 98 14.90 34.74 -2.20
C CYS A 98 14.83 35.69 -0.99
N GLY A 99 15.87 35.86 -0.19
CA GLY A 99 17.16 36.36 -0.63
C GLY A 99 17.04 37.88 -0.78
N GLU A 100 17.47 38.59 0.26
CA GLU A 100 17.52 40.05 0.45
C GLU A 100 18.04 40.85 -0.75
#